data_AF-D2QZ04-F1
#
_entry.id   AF-D2QZ04-F1
#
_cell.length_a   1.000
_cell.length_b   1.000
_cell.length_c   1.000
_cell.angle_alpha   90.00
_cell.angle_beta   90.00
_cell.angle_gamma   90.00
#
_symmetry.space_group_name_H-M   'P 1'
#
loop_
_entity.id
_entity.type
_entity.pdbx_description
1 polymer ?
#
loop_
_entity_poly.entity_id
_entity_poly.type
_entity_poly.pdbx_seq_one_letter_code
_entity_poly.pdbx_strand_id
1 'polypeptide(L)'
;MSNPAEPTTRLTAEEELVAYLDGELDSSSTARVERRLAEDETYRQQLQQLQQSWDMLDVLERPEPSESFTRDTVEMVALKTKEDLTRKKSQQSGKRMLVMSGSALAAALSLTLGFVLIRSAISRPNQKLVRDLPVIEKLDEYQSVDSVEFLKSLQGEGLFGEEINDAP
;
A
#
# COMPACT_ATOMS: atom_id res chain seq x y z
N MET A 1 -1.67 -10.57 -48.94
CA MET A 1 -0.92 -10.91 -47.72
C MET A 1 -0.85 -12.43 -47.67
N SER A 2 0.26 -12.99 -48.12
CA SER A 2 0.48 -14.43 -48.16
C SER A 2 0.71 -14.95 -46.74
N ASN A 3 -0.12 -15.89 -46.31
CA ASN A 3 0.06 -16.59 -45.04
C ASN A 3 1.38 -17.38 -45.13
N PRO A 4 2.39 -17.14 -44.26
CA PRO A 4 3.61 -17.92 -44.29
C PRO A 4 3.24 -19.34 -43.87
N ALA A 5 3.65 -20.31 -44.69
CA ALA A 5 3.47 -21.73 -44.46
C ALA A 5 3.78 -22.09 -43.00
N GLU A 6 2.80 -22.71 -42.33
CA GLU A 6 3.04 -23.40 -41.07
C GLU A 6 4.22 -24.36 -41.26
N PRO A 7 5.14 -24.44 -40.29
CA PRO A 7 6.22 -25.42 -40.39
C PRO A 7 5.55 -26.79 -40.43
N THR A 8 5.67 -27.48 -41.56
CA THR A 8 5.28 -28.88 -41.69
C THR A 8 6.22 -29.69 -40.81
N THR A 9 6.00 -29.67 -39.50
CA THR A 9 6.70 -30.52 -38.55
C THR A 9 6.44 -31.94 -39.03
N ARG A 10 7.48 -32.61 -39.53
CA ARG A 10 7.36 -34.00 -39.96
C ARG A 10 7.03 -34.80 -38.70
N LEU A 11 5.78 -35.22 -38.59
CA LEU A 11 5.35 -36.14 -37.55
C LEU A 11 6.21 -37.41 -37.66
N THR A 12 6.62 -37.92 -36.52
CA THR A 12 7.13 -39.29 -36.41
C THR A 12 6.02 -40.27 -36.79
N ALA A 13 6.38 -41.52 -37.10
CA ALA A 13 5.40 -42.54 -37.46
C ALA A 13 4.35 -42.77 -36.36
N GLU A 14 4.76 -42.66 -35.09
CA GLU A 14 3.87 -42.80 -33.93
C GLU A 14 2.93 -41.60 -33.81
N GLU A 15 3.45 -40.36 -33.90
CA GLU A 15 2.63 -39.14 -33.89
C GLU A 15 1.62 -39.11 -35.04
N GLU A 16 1.99 -39.61 -36.23
CA GLU A 16 1.09 -39.72 -37.38
C GLU A 16 -0.05 -40.72 -37.12
N LEU A 17 0.22 -41.84 -36.43
CA LEU A 17 -0.80 -42.82 -36.03
C LEU A 17 -1.70 -42.32 -34.89
N VAL A 18 -1.14 -41.59 -33.92
CA VAL A 18 -1.92 -40.95 -32.84
C VAL A 18 -2.87 -39.91 -33.43
N ALA A 19 -2.36 -39.00 -34.26
CA ALA A 19 -3.19 -37.99 -34.92
C ALA A 19 -4.27 -38.62 -35.84
N TYR A 20 -3.98 -39.78 -36.44
CA TYR A 20 -4.98 -40.56 -37.18
C TYR A 20 -6.10 -41.09 -36.27
N LEU A 21 -5.77 -41.65 -35.10
CA LEU A 21 -6.76 -42.15 -34.14
C LEU A 21 -7.63 -41.03 -33.55
N ASP A 22 -7.04 -39.89 -33.24
CA ASP A 22 -7.75 -38.72 -32.68
C ASP A 22 -8.52 -37.93 -33.75
N GLY A 23 -8.32 -38.25 -35.04
CA GLY A 23 -8.98 -37.61 -36.17
C GLY A 23 -8.45 -36.21 -36.52
N GLU A 24 -7.23 -35.89 -36.09
CA GLU A 24 -6.60 -34.58 -36.31
C GLU A 24 -5.89 -34.45 -37.66
N LEU A 25 -5.79 -35.53 -38.44
CA LEU A 25 -5.18 -35.50 -39.78
C LEU A 25 -6.09 -34.85 -40.84
N ASP A 26 -5.47 -34.08 -41.73
CA ASP A 26 -6.12 -33.59 -42.94
C ASP A 26 -6.37 -34.73 -43.94
N SER A 27 -7.33 -34.54 -44.85
CA SER A 27 -7.73 -35.57 -45.83
C SER A 27 -6.59 -36.18 -46.66
N SER A 28 -5.55 -35.40 -46.99
CA SER A 28 -4.40 -35.89 -47.76
C SER A 28 -3.46 -36.74 -46.90
N SER A 29 -3.31 -36.39 -45.63
CA SER A 29 -2.55 -37.16 -44.65
C SER A 29 -3.27 -38.45 -44.26
N THR A 30 -4.59 -38.42 -44.07
CA THR A 30 -5.41 -39.62 -43.81
C THR A 30 -5.24 -40.66 -44.93
N ALA A 31 -5.40 -40.25 -46.20
CA ALA A 31 -5.22 -41.15 -47.34
C ALA A 31 -3.79 -41.70 -47.47
N ARG A 32 -2.77 -40.97 -47.01
CA ARG A 32 -1.38 -41.45 -46.96
C ARG A 32 -1.21 -42.52 -45.88
N VAL A 33 -1.76 -42.29 -44.69
CA VAL A 33 -1.74 -43.24 -43.58
C VAL A 33 -2.48 -44.53 -43.94
N GLU A 34 -3.67 -44.44 -44.52
CA GLU A 34 -4.46 -45.61 -44.95
C GLU A 34 -3.72 -46.46 -45.98
N ARG A 35 -3.08 -45.83 -46.98
CA ARG A 35 -2.26 -46.55 -47.95
C ARG A 35 -1.10 -47.27 -47.28
N ARG A 36 -0.41 -46.58 -46.37
CA ARG A 36 0.72 -47.15 -45.63
C ARG A 36 0.28 -48.30 -44.72
N LEU A 37 -0.89 -48.18 -44.08
CA LEU A 37 -1.50 -49.26 -43.30
C LEU A 37 -1.87 -50.47 -44.17
N ALA A 38 -2.15 -50.31 -45.47
CA ALA A 38 -2.39 -51.43 -46.37
C ALA A 38 -1.08 -52.17 -46.76
N GLU A 39 0.02 -51.44 -46.89
CA GLU A 39 1.29 -51.96 -47.42
C GLU A 39 2.27 -52.43 -46.33
N ASP A 40 2.23 -51.83 -45.13
CA ASP A 40 3.21 -52.01 -44.07
C ASP A 40 2.61 -52.71 -42.84
N GLU A 41 3.03 -53.97 -42.64
CA GLU A 41 2.60 -54.80 -41.49
C GLU A 41 3.09 -54.25 -40.15
N THR A 42 4.32 -53.74 -40.08
CA THR A 42 4.86 -53.15 -38.85
C THR A 42 4.09 -51.89 -38.44
N TYR A 43 3.66 -51.09 -39.41
CA TYR A 43 2.86 -49.90 -39.18
C TYR A 43 1.44 -50.25 -38.68
N ARG A 44 0.84 -51.34 -39.19
CA ARG A 44 -0.43 -51.88 -38.65
C ARG A 44 -0.30 -52.34 -37.20
N GLN A 45 0.78 -53.04 -36.87
CA GLN A 45 1.03 -53.52 -35.51
C GLN A 45 1.17 -52.37 -34.52
N GLN A 46 1.82 -51.28 -34.91
CA GLN A 46 1.92 -50.07 -34.09
C GLN A 46 0.54 -49.44 -33.82
N LEU A 47 -0.31 -49.33 -34.85
CA LEU A 47 -1.68 -48.85 -34.69
C LEU A 47 -2.49 -49.73 -33.73
N GLN A 48 -2.36 -51.06 -33.86
CA GLN A 48 -3.06 -52.02 -33.00
C GLN A 48 -2.61 -51.93 -31.54
N GLN A 49 -1.31 -51.77 -31.28
CA GLN A 49 -0.78 -51.59 -29.92
C GLN A 49 -1.31 -50.32 -29.26
N LEU A 50 -1.38 -49.23 -30.04
CA LEU A 50 -1.92 -47.96 -29.57
C LEU A 50 -3.42 -48.09 -29.23
N GLN A 51 -4.22 -48.68 -30.12
CA GLN A 51 -5.64 -48.97 -29.87
C GLN A 51 -5.84 -49.84 -28.62
N GLN A 52 -5.07 -50.91 -28.46
CA GLN A 52 -5.14 -51.76 -27.27
C GLN A 52 -4.83 -51.00 -25.97
N SER A 53 -3.92 -50.04 -26.03
CA SER A 53 -3.55 -49.22 -24.87
C SER A 53 -4.69 -48.27 -24.49
N TRP A 54 -5.38 -47.70 -25.47
CA TRP A 54 -6.61 -46.92 -25.27
C TRP A 54 -7.76 -47.78 -24.72
N ASP A 55 -7.99 -48.97 -25.26
CA ASP A 55 -9.01 -49.90 -24.77
C ASP A 55 -8.77 -50.26 -23.29
N MET A 56 -7.51 -50.36 -22.86
CA MET A 56 -7.18 -50.63 -21.46
C MET A 56 -7.54 -49.45 -20.52
N LEU A 57 -7.54 -48.21 -21.02
CA LEU A 57 -7.98 -47.05 -20.25
C LEU A 57 -9.50 -47.08 -19.98
N ASP A 58 -10.28 -47.68 -20.88
CA ASP A 58 -11.73 -47.84 -20.69
C ASP A 58 -12.08 -48.85 -19.59
N VAL A 59 -11.14 -49.75 -19.25
CA VAL A 59 -11.30 -50.72 -18.15
C VAL A 59 -10.98 -50.11 -16.79
N LEU A 60 -10.44 -48.88 -16.74
CA LEU A 60 -10.12 -48.23 -15.47
C LEU A 60 -11.41 -47.90 -14.72
N GLU A 61 -11.50 -48.41 -13.49
CA GLU A 61 -12.57 -48.04 -12.56
C GLU A 61 -12.57 -46.52 -12.40
N ARG A 62 -13.73 -45.91 -12.66
CA ARG A 62 -13.96 -44.50 -12.36
C ARG A 62 -14.53 -44.43 -10.94
N PRO A 63 -13.73 -44.06 -9.93
CA PRO A 63 -14.25 -43.95 -8.58
C PRO A 63 -15.31 -42.85 -8.55
N GLU A 64 -16.52 -43.19 -8.13
CA GLU A 64 -17.56 -42.20 -7.83
C GLU A 64 -17.07 -41.32 -6.67
N PRO A 65 -17.04 -39.99 -6.83
CA PRO A 65 -16.61 -39.12 -5.76
C PRO A 65 -17.54 -39.28 -4.57
N SER A 66 -16.97 -39.51 -3.39
CA SER A 66 -17.76 -39.55 -2.15
C SER A 66 -18.37 -38.17 -1.88
N GLU A 67 -19.52 -38.14 -1.19
CA GLU A 67 -20.12 -36.87 -0.74
C GLU A 67 -19.14 -36.03 0.10
N SER A 68 -18.18 -36.67 0.77
CA SER A 68 -17.13 -35.98 1.53
C SER A 68 -16.15 -35.21 0.66
N PHE A 69 -15.86 -35.64 -0.57
CA PHE A 69 -14.87 -34.98 -1.44
C PHE A 69 -15.20 -33.50 -1.68
N THR A 70 -16.46 -33.20 -1.96
CA THR A 70 -16.94 -31.82 -2.17
C THR A 70 -16.85 -31.03 -0.88
N ARG A 71 -17.27 -31.62 0.24
CA ARG A 71 -17.20 -31.00 1.57
C ARG A 71 -15.76 -30.67 1.94
N ASP A 72 -14.84 -31.62 1.79
CA ASP A 72 -13.44 -31.49 2.14
C ASP A 72 -12.75 -30.42 1.26
N THR A 73 -13.14 -30.32 -0.01
CA THR A 73 -12.64 -29.27 -0.91
C THR A 73 -13.12 -27.88 -0.47
N VAL A 74 -14.42 -27.73 -0.18
CA VAL A 74 -14.98 -26.47 0.33
C VAL A 74 -14.37 -26.10 1.67
N GLU A 75 -14.16 -27.08 2.56
CA GLU A 75 -13.51 -26.90 3.85
C GLU A 75 -12.06 -26.43 3.68
N MET A 76 -11.29 -27.07 2.80
CA MET A 76 -9.91 -26.65 2.49
C MET A 76 -9.85 -25.20 1.97
N VAL A 77 -10.77 -24.80 1.09
CA VAL A 77 -10.85 -23.41 0.59
C VAL A 77 -11.24 -22.45 1.71
N ALA A 78 -12.18 -22.83 2.56
CA ALA A 78 -12.61 -22.02 3.70
C ALA A 78 -11.47 -21.85 4.73
N LEU A 79 -10.69 -22.90 4.99
CA LEU A 79 -9.53 -22.86 5.89
C LEU A 79 -8.44 -21.92 5.35
N LYS A 80 -8.05 -22.04 4.07
CA LYS A 80 -7.08 -21.12 3.44
C LYS A 80 -7.56 -19.66 3.51
N THR A 81 -8.84 -19.43 3.26
CA THR A 81 -9.41 -18.08 3.35
C THR A 81 -9.33 -17.53 4.76
N LYS A 82 -9.59 -18.34 5.79
CA LYS A 82 -9.44 -17.92 7.20
C LYS A 82 -7.98 -17.59 7.53
N GLU A 83 -7.03 -18.39 7.09
CA GLU A 83 -5.58 -18.14 7.30
C GLU A 83 -5.12 -16.85 6.63
N ASP A 84 -5.57 -16.58 5.41
CA ASP A 84 -5.25 -15.33 4.70
C ASP A 84 -5.84 -14.10 5.39
N LEU A 85 -7.07 -14.22 5.92
CA LEU A 85 -7.71 -13.15 6.68
C LEU A 85 -7.02 -12.90 8.02
N THR A 86 -6.61 -13.94 8.75
CA THR A 86 -5.87 -13.78 10.02
C THR A 86 -4.50 -13.17 9.78
N ARG A 87 -3.79 -13.58 8.71
CA ARG A 87 -2.51 -13.01 8.29
C ARG A 87 -2.64 -11.53 7.88
N LYS A 88 -3.66 -11.17 7.12
CA LYS A 88 -3.93 -9.76 6.76
C LYS A 88 -4.27 -8.92 8.00
N LYS A 89 -5.10 -9.45 8.90
CA LYS A 89 -5.49 -8.75 10.14
C LYS A 89 -4.31 -8.52 11.08
N SER A 90 -3.42 -9.50 11.25
CA SER A 90 -2.23 -9.34 12.09
C SER A 90 -1.25 -8.30 11.52
N GLN A 91 -1.03 -8.32 10.20
CA GLN A 91 -0.16 -7.35 9.53
C GLN A 91 -0.74 -5.92 9.56
N GLN A 92 -2.06 -5.78 9.43
CA GLN A 92 -2.73 -4.47 9.48
C GLN A 92 -2.76 -3.89 10.89
N SER A 93 -2.92 -4.72 11.93
CA SER A 93 -2.90 -4.27 13.33
C SER A 93 -1.55 -3.65 13.71
N GLY A 94 -0.43 -4.30 13.35
CA GLY A 94 0.91 -3.77 13.60
C GLY A 94 1.18 -2.43 12.90
N LYS A 95 0.74 -2.28 11.63
CA LYS A 95 0.85 -1.02 10.89
C LYS A 95 -0.01 0.10 11.49
N ARG A 96 -1.24 -0.20 11.91
CA ARG A 96 -2.13 0.79 12.56
C ARG A 96 -1.55 1.31 13.87
N MET A 97 -0.99 0.43 14.70
CA MET A 97 -0.38 0.83 15.97
C MET A 97 0.86 1.72 15.74
N LEU A 98 1.68 1.41 14.73
CA LEU A 98 2.81 2.27 14.33
C LEU A 98 2.38 3.62 13.75
N VAL A 99 1.31 3.66 12.95
CA VAL A 99 0.78 4.93 12.42
C VAL A 99 0.15 5.77 13.53
N MET A 100 -0.59 5.16 14.46
CA MET A 100 -1.16 5.85 15.60
C MET A 100 -0.08 6.41 16.52
N SER A 101 0.96 5.62 16.85
CA SER A 101 2.06 6.11 17.68
C SER A 101 2.84 7.23 16.99
N GLY A 102 3.08 7.13 15.67
CA GLY A 102 3.68 8.21 14.87
C GLY A 102 2.84 9.49 14.89
N SER A 103 1.51 9.37 14.76
CA SER A 103 0.61 10.52 14.81
C SER A 103 0.57 11.20 16.19
N ALA A 104 0.61 10.42 17.27
CA ALA A 104 0.66 10.96 18.63
C ALA A 104 1.97 11.72 18.89
N LEU A 105 3.10 11.21 18.38
CA LEU A 105 4.39 11.87 18.48
C LEU A 105 4.41 13.19 17.69
N ALA A 106 3.86 13.21 16.48
CA ALA A 106 3.75 14.41 15.66
C ALA A 106 2.85 15.48 16.29
N ALA A 107 1.72 15.07 16.89
CA ALA A 107 0.84 15.98 17.63
C ALA A 107 1.54 16.58 18.86
N ALA A 108 2.26 15.75 19.63
CA ALA A 108 3.03 16.21 20.78
C ALA A 108 4.13 17.21 20.38
N LEU A 109 4.88 16.94 19.31
CA LEU A 109 5.90 17.87 18.78
C LEU A 109 5.29 19.19 18.30
N SER A 110 4.11 19.15 17.66
CA SER A 110 3.43 20.36 17.21
C SER A 110 2.95 21.22 18.37
N LEU A 111 2.41 20.59 19.43
CA LEU A 111 2.00 21.25 20.67
C LEU A 111 3.19 21.89 21.39
N THR A 112 4.32 21.18 21.50
CA THR A 112 5.51 21.72 22.18
C THR A 112 6.13 22.87 21.40
N LEU A 113 6.28 22.76 20.08
CA LEU A 113 6.77 23.88 19.25
C LEU A 113 5.85 25.09 19.35
N GLY A 114 4.53 24.89 19.24
CA GLY A 114 3.56 25.98 19.36
C GLY A 114 3.64 26.68 20.72
N PHE A 115 3.73 25.91 21.81
CA PHE A 115 3.87 26.46 23.15
C PHE A 115 5.16 27.28 23.33
N VAL A 116 6.29 26.79 22.82
CA VAL A 116 7.58 27.48 22.89
C VAL A 116 7.56 28.81 22.11
N LEU A 117 7.00 28.80 20.90
CA LEU A 117 6.88 30.00 20.07
C LEU A 117 6.00 31.06 20.72
N ILE A 118 4.82 30.66 21.22
CA ILE A 118 3.87 31.56 21.90
C ILE A 118 4.49 32.14 23.18
N ARG A 119 5.13 31.29 24.00
CA ARG A 119 5.81 31.73 25.21
C ARG A 119 6.88 32.78 24.90
N SER A 120 7.71 32.54 23.90
CA SER A 120 8.78 33.48 23.51
C SER A 120 8.22 34.81 22.98
N ALA A 121 7.15 34.77 22.18
CA ALA A 121 6.52 35.96 21.61
C ALA A 121 5.81 36.83 22.66
N ILE A 122 5.10 36.22 23.62
CA ILE A 122 4.32 36.95 24.65
C ILE A 122 5.20 37.40 25.83
N SER A 123 6.27 36.68 26.17
CA SER A 123 7.15 37.11 27.27
C SER A 123 7.87 38.43 27.01
N ARG A 124 8.12 38.81 25.75
CA ARG A 124 8.77 40.08 25.39
C ARG A 124 7.91 41.33 25.68
N PRO A 125 6.64 41.43 25.25
CA PRO A 125 5.79 42.56 25.60
C PRO A 125 5.52 42.62 27.10
N ASN A 126 5.30 41.47 27.78
CA ASN A 126 5.05 41.48 29.22
C ASN A 126 6.22 42.07 30.02
N GLN A 127 7.48 41.84 29.61
CA GLN A 127 8.62 42.48 30.23
C GLN A 127 8.63 44.00 30.03
N LYS A 128 8.19 44.50 28.86
CA LYS A 128 8.01 45.94 28.64
C LYS A 128 6.91 46.50 29.54
N LEU A 129 5.77 45.81 29.68
CA LEU A 129 4.68 46.25 30.57
C LEU A 129 5.10 46.30 32.04
N VAL A 130 5.92 45.35 32.51
CA VAL A 130 6.45 45.36 33.88
C VAL A 130 7.47 46.48 34.08
N ARG A 131 8.34 46.73 33.09
CA ARG A 131 9.31 47.83 33.15
C ARG A 131 8.63 49.19 33.10
N ASP A 132 7.59 49.31 32.29
CA ASP A 132 6.86 50.56 32.06
C ASP A 132 5.68 50.70 33.06
N LEU A 133 5.52 49.75 33.99
CA LEU A 133 4.50 49.73 35.04
C LEU A 133 4.48 51.00 35.90
N PRO A 134 5.64 51.56 36.35
CA PRO A 134 5.66 52.79 37.16
C PRO A 134 5.10 54.00 36.42
N VAL A 135 5.14 53.99 35.08
CA VAL A 135 4.62 55.07 34.23
C VAL A 135 3.12 54.89 34.01
N ILE A 136 2.67 53.64 33.82
CA ILE A 136 1.26 53.29 33.60
C ILE A 136 0.43 53.47 34.88
N GLU A 137 0.99 53.15 36.04
CA GLU A 137 0.30 53.28 37.34
C GLU A 137 -0.06 54.75 37.64
N LYS A 138 0.75 55.69 37.18
CA LYS A 138 0.55 57.13 37.36
C LYS A 138 -0.02 57.83 36.13
N LEU A 139 -0.62 57.08 35.21
CA LEU A 139 -1.13 57.62 33.95
C LEU A 139 -2.18 58.73 34.17
N ASP A 140 -3.03 58.61 35.19
CA ASP A 140 -4.03 59.62 35.52
C ASP A 140 -3.38 60.93 36.02
N GLU A 141 -2.30 60.83 36.78
CA GLU A 141 -1.50 61.98 37.22
C GLU A 141 -0.84 62.67 36.03
N TYR A 142 -0.32 61.89 35.06
CA TYR A 142 0.29 62.44 33.85
C TYR A 142 -0.72 63.04 32.87
N GLN A 143 -1.93 62.49 32.75
CA GLN A 143 -3.01 63.07 31.93
C GLN A 143 -3.58 64.35 32.52
N SER A 144 -3.43 64.56 33.83
CA SER A 144 -3.86 65.79 34.50
C SER A 144 -2.97 67.00 34.17
N VAL A 145 -1.83 66.76 33.52
CA VAL A 145 -0.94 67.82 33.04
C VAL A 145 -1.23 68.11 31.57
N ASP A 146 -1.66 69.34 31.29
CA ASP A 146 -2.26 69.78 30.03
C ASP A 146 -1.37 69.52 28.78
N SER A 147 -0.04 69.63 28.91
CA SER A 147 0.89 69.32 27.80
C SER A 147 2.33 69.00 28.23
N VAL A 148 3.07 68.30 27.35
CA VAL A 148 4.50 68.01 27.55
C VAL A 148 5.35 69.27 27.42
N GLU A 149 4.91 70.24 26.60
CA GLU A 149 5.54 71.55 26.50
C GLU A 149 5.50 72.30 27.84
N PHE A 150 4.41 72.19 28.60
CA PHE A 150 4.27 72.79 29.94
C PHE A 150 5.24 72.18 30.97
N LEU A 151 5.40 70.85 30.96
CA LEU A 151 6.39 70.18 31.81
C LEU A 151 7.82 70.59 31.44
N LYS A 152 8.12 70.74 30.15
CA LYS A 152 9.44 71.21 29.68
C LYS A 152 9.70 72.66 30.05
N SER A 153 8.70 73.54 30.02
CA SER A 153 8.86 74.92 30.50
C SER A 153 9.12 74.98 32.00
N LEU A 154 8.41 74.17 32.80
CA LEU A 154 8.63 74.02 34.24
C LEU A 154 10.03 73.49 34.58
N GLN A 155 10.56 72.57 33.78
CA GLN A 155 11.93 72.09 33.92
C GLN A 155 12.96 73.15 33.53
N GLY A 156 12.69 73.91 32.46
CA GLY A 156 13.53 75.05 32.06
C GLY A 156 13.59 76.16 33.12
N GLU A 157 12.54 76.31 33.92
CA GLU A 157 12.48 77.22 35.08
C GLU A 157 13.14 76.65 36.35
N GLY A 158 13.68 75.43 36.31
CA GLY A 158 14.43 74.83 37.42
C GLY A 158 13.58 74.40 38.61
N LEU A 159 12.25 74.28 38.45
CA LEU A 159 11.31 73.95 39.53
C LEU A 159 11.27 72.45 39.87
N PHE A 160 11.84 71.59 39.03
CA PHE A 160 12.16 70.21 39.40
C PHE A 160 13.57 70.19 39.99
N GLY A 161 13.69 70.57 41.26
CA GLY A 161 14.96 70.55 41.97
C GLY A 161 15.56 69.14 42.04
N GLU A 162 16.87 69.05 41.88
CA GLU A 162 17.67 67.92 42.37
C GLU A 162 17.42 67.79 43.88
N GLU A 163 16.54 66.88 44.29
CA GLU A 163 16.81 66.12 45.51
C GLU A 163 17.80 65.00 45.13
N ILE A 164 19.04 65.40 44.87
CA ILE A 164 20.19 64.57 45.18
C ILE A 164 20.61 64.96 46.60
N ASN A 165 20.24 64.13 47.57
CA ASN A 165 21.10 63.78 48.70
C ASN A 165 20.51 62.61 49.49
N ASP A 166 21.30 61.53 49.57
CA ASP A 166 21.76 60.87 50.80
C ASP A 166 20.98 61.26 52.08
N ALA A 167 20.49 60.39 52.96
CA ALA A 167 20.80 59.02 53.39
C ALA A 167 19.83 58.76 54.60
N PRO A 168 19.75 57.59 55.28
CA PRO A 168 20.60 56.38 55.25
C PRO A 168 19.91 55.09 54.79
#